data_AF-T1GIE9-F1
#
_entry.id   AF-T1GIE9-F1
#
_cell.length_a   1.000
_cell.length_b   1.000
_cell.length_c   1.000
_cell.angle_alpha   90.00
_cell.angle_beta   90.00
_cell.angle_gamma   90.00
#
_symmetry.space_group_name_H-M   'P 1'
#
loop_
_entity.id
_entity.type
_entity.pdbx_description
1 polymer ?
#
loop_
_entity_poly.entity_id
_entity_poly.type
_entity_poly.pdbx_seq_one_letter_code
_entity_poly.pdbx_strand_id
1 'polypeptide(L)'
;MVCHGSTYKLLRQLDCLKEPDIQVISKPDKMRKIHDEIMTKIQEAHERNEKRYNLRSRERKFHLGQTVFRRLFHQSELSKHFNQKFANKFSKCKITAILSDNRFQIEDDNGKYPKFIALECFVPE
;
A
#
# COMPACT_ATOMS: atom_id res chain seq x y z
N MET A 1 62.63 -28.06 -7.02
CA MET A 1 62.00 -27.09 -7.94
C MET A 1 61.40 -27.89 -9.09
N VAL A 2 60.12 -27.68 -9.42
CA VAL A 2 59.46 -28.46 -10.49
C VAL A 2 59.84 -27.84 -11.83
N CYS A 3 60.53 -28.59 -12.68
CA CYS A 3 61.13 -28.04 -13.91
C CYS A 3 60.30 -28.31 -15.18
N HIS A 4 59.20 -29.09 -15.09
CA HIS A 4 58.39 -29.45 -16.27
C HIS A 4 56.89 -29.50 -15.96
N GLY A 5 56.07 -29.09 -16.94
CA GLY A 5 54.61 -29.02 -16.81
C GLY A 5 53.95 -30.38 -16.58
N SER A 6 54.54 -31.46 -17.10
CA SER A 6 54.03 -32.83 -16.90
C SER A 6 54.11 -33.28 -15.44
N THR A 7 55.10 -32.79 -14.70
CA THR A 7 55.27 -33.09 -13.27
C THR A 7 54.11 -32.57 -12.43
N TYR A 8 53.49 -31.44 -12.80
CA TYR A 8 52.30 -30.92 -12.12
C TYR A 8 51.09 -31.86 -12.27
N LYS A 9 50.94 -32.51 -13.42
CA LYS A 9 49.87 -33.49 -13.65
C LYS A 9 50.03 -34.71 -12.74
N LEU A 10 51.27 -35.19 -12.58
CA LEU A 10 51.60 -36.30 -11.69
C LEU A 10 51.39 -35.91 -10.21
N LEU A 11 51.82 -34.72 -9.81
CA LEU A 11 51.66 -34.23 -8.43
C LEU A 11 50.18 -34.01 -8.05
N ARG A 12 49.33 -33.64 -9.03
CA ARG A 12 47.87 -33.56 -8.86
C ARG A 12 47.24 -34.95 -8.71
N GLN A 13 47.73 -35.96 -9.43
CA GLN A 13 47.27 -37.34 -9.28
C GLN A 13 47.71 -37.97 -7.96
N LEU A 14 48.88 -37.57 -7.44
CA LEU A 14 49.42 -38.02 -6.17
C LEU A 14 48.91 -37.22 -4.96
N ASP A 15 47.94 -36.30 -5.16
CA ASP A 15 47.35 -35.44 -4.12
C ASP A 15 48.38 -34.65 -3.28
N CYS A 16 49.57 -34.44 -3.84
CA CYS A 16 50.68 -33.75 -3.17
C CYS A 16 50.62 -32.22 -3.34
N LEU A 17 49.70 -31.73 -4.19
CA LEU A 17 49.44 -30.31 -4.40
C LEU A 17 48.20 -29.90 -3.61
N LYS A 18 48.38 -29.13 -2.52
CA LYS A 18 47.28 -28.43 -1.84
C LYS A 18 46.87 -27.21 -2.66
N GLU A 19 46.12 -27.41 -3.75
CA GLU A 19 45.45 -26.30 -4.42
C GLU A 19 44.27 -25.85 -3.51
N PRO A 20 44.10 -24.55 -3.23
CA PRO A 20 42.86 -24.11 -2.60
C PRO A 20 41.71 -24.44 -3.55
N ASP A 21 40.68 -25.11 -3.04
CA ASP A 21 39.44 -25.36 -3.78
C ASP A 21 38.73 -24.03 -4.08
N ILE A 22 39.23 -23.29 -5.06
CA ILE A 22 38.57 -22.11 -5.60
C ILE A 22 37.40 -22.65 -6.42
N GLN A 23 36.27 -22.87 -5.74
CA GLN A 23 35.01 -23.17 -6.41
C GLN A 23 34.65 -21.94 -7.25
N VAL A 24 34.96 -22.00 -8.55
CA VAL A 24 34.55 -21.00 -9.53
C VAL A 24 33.04 -21.11 -9.66
N ILE A 25 32.31 -20.35 -8.83
CA ILE A 25 30.85 -20.30 -8.88
C ILE A 25 30.47 -19.91 -10.32
N SER A 26 29.73 -20.79 -10.97
CA SER A 26 29.26 -20.60 -12.33
C SER A 26 28.45 -19.30 -12.41
N LYS A 27 28.63 -18.51 -13.47
CA LYS A 27 27.86 -17.26 -13.70
C LYS A 27 26.34 -17.42 -13.48
N PRO A 28 25.66 -18.49 -13.95
CA PRO A 28 24.24 -18.72 -13.66
C PRO A 28 23.92 -18.82 -12.16
N ASP A 29 24.78 -19.44 -11.35
CA ASP A 29 24.52 -19.61 -9.92
C ASP A 29 24.65 -18.27 -9.17
N LYS A 30 25.56 -17.40 -9.62
CA LYS A 30 25.65 -16.02 -9.10
C LYS A 30 24.38 -15.24 -9.42
N MET A 31 23.87 -15.36 -10.63
CA MET A 31 22.63 -14.68 -11.03
C MET A 31 21.41 -15.17 -10.25
N ARG A 32 21.33 -16.47 -9.96
CA ARG A 32 20.28 -17.04 -9.10
C ARG A 32 20.34 -16.47 -7.68
N LYS A 33 21.52 -16.43 -7.07
CA LYS A 33 21.70 -15.83 -5.73
C LYS A 33 21.27 -14.37 -5.69
N ILE A 34 21.67 -13.56 -6.69
CA ILE A 34 21.26 -12.16 -6.77
C ILE A 34 19.74 -12.04 -6.92
N HIS A 35 19.12 -12.88 -7.76
CA HIS A 35 17.68 -12.90 -7.92
C HIS A 35 16.95 -13.21 -6.61
N ASP A 36 17.42 -14.22 -5.87
CA ASP A 36 16.81 -14.61 -4.60
C ASP A 36 16.97 -13.53 -3.53
N GLU A 37 18.13 -12.87 -3.48
CA GLU A 37 18.37 -11.68 -2.64
C GLU A 37 17.42 -10.53 -3.00
N ILE A 38 17.19 -10.26 -4.29
CA ILE A 38 16.25 -9.22 -4.71
C ILE A 38 14.82 -9.58 -4.28
N MET A 39 14.40 -10.83 -4.49
CA MET A 39 13.05 -11.29 -4.14
C MET A 39 12.78 -11.19 -2.63
N THR A 40 13.74 -11.63 -1.81
CA THR A 40 13.64 -11.49 -0.34
C THR A 40 13.54 -10.03 0.07
N LYS A 41 14.33 -9.13 -0.52
CA LYS A 41 14.26 -7.68 -0.21
C LYS A 41 12.96 -7.04 -0.64
N ILE A 42 12.39 -7.44 -1.78
CA ILE A 42 11.07 -6.98 -2.23
C ILE A 42 9.99 -7.42 -1.23
N GLN A 43 10.05 -8.68 -0.76
CA GLN A 43 9.09 -9.20 0.21
C GLN A 43 9.21 -8.49 1.56
N GLU A 44 10.42 -8.30 2.09
CA GLU A 44 10.66 -7.52 3.32
C GLU A 44 10.14 -6.08 3.20
N ALA A 45 10.33 -5.46 2.03
CA ALA A 45 9.85 -4.11 1.77
C ALA A 45 8.31 -4.07 1.72
N HIS A 46 7.67 -5.07 1.11
CA HIS A 46 6.22 -5.23 1.12
C HIS A 46 5.69 -5.32 2.55
N GLU A 47 6.18 -6.26 3.36
CA GLU A 47 5.72 -6.46 4.74
C GLU A 47 5.91 -5.22 5.63
N ARG A 48 7.03 -4.50 5.44
CA ARG A 48 7.30 -3.25 6.14
C ARG A 48 6.32 -2.15 5.74
N ASN A 49 6.02 -2.07 4.46
CA ASN A 49 5.14 -1.05 3.90
C ASN A 49 3.68 -1.36 4.22
N GLU A 50 3.23 -2.60 4.10
CA GLU A 50 1.88 -3.06 4.37
C GLU A 50 1.40 -2.61 5.76
N LYS A 51 2.24 -2.81 6.79
CA LYS A 51 1.94 -2.34 8.15
C LYS A 51 1.69 -0.84 8.25
N ARG A 52 2.34 -0.02 7.42
CA ARG A 52 2.18 1.45 7.41
C ARG A 52 1.08 1.91 6.46
N TYR A 53 0.92 1.26 5.31
CA TYR A 53 -0.09 1.59 4.31
C TYR A 53 -1.49 1.22 4.81
N ASN A 54 -1.65 0.08 5.47
CA ASN A 54 -2.94 -0.35 6.02
C ASN A 54 -3.44 0.63 7.10
N LEU A 55 -2.54 1.33 7.81
CA LEU A 55 -2.91 2.37 8.78
C LEU A 55 -3.47 3.65 8.13
N ARG A 56 -3.26 3.87 6.83
CA ARG A 56 -3.77 5.06 6.12
C ARG A 56 -5.27 4.99 5.87
N SER A 57 -5.82 3.79 5.73
CA SER A 57 -7.26 3.57 5.55
C SER A 57 -7.85 2.96 6.81
N ARG A 58 -8.79 3.66 7.45
CA ARG A 58 -9.66 3.02 8.44
C ARG A 58 -10.86 2.45 7.71
N GLU A 59 -11.06 1.14 7.78
CA GLU A 59 -12.33 0.54 7.37
C GLU A 59 -13.44 1.08 8.29
N ARG A 60 -14.32 1.91 7.73
CA ARG A 60 -15.49 2.42 8.45
C ARG A 60 -16.72 1.70 7.92
N LYS A 61 -17.29 0.83 8.76
CA LYS A 61 -18.60 0.24 8.47
C LYS A 61 -19.67 1.14 9.06
N PHE A 62 -20.57 1.60 8.22
CA PHE A 62 -21.70 2.41 8.65
C PHE A 62 -22.96 1.56 8.78
N HIS A 63 -23.87 1.98 9.64
CA HIS A 63 -25.13 1.30 9.90
C HIS A 63 -26.32 2.16 9.49
N LEU A 64 -27.45 1.51 9.18
CA LEU A 64 -28.70 2.21 8.90
C LEU A 64 -29.14 3.02 10.13
N GLY A 65 -29.63 4.24 9.91
CA GLY A 65 -30.02 5.17 10.97
C GLY A 65 -28.84 5.87 11.67
N GLN A 66 -27.59 5.51 11.37
CA GLN A 66 -26.43 6.17 11.95
C GLN A 66 -26.36 7.63 11.51
N THR A 67 -26.06 8.49 12.47
CA THR A 67 -25.81 9.92 12.21
C THR A 67 -24.40 10.09 11.68
N VAL A 68 -24.28 10.72 10.51
CA VAL A 68 -23.02 10.98 9.83
C VAL A 68 -22.98 12.43 9.36
N PHE A 69 -21.79 12.92 9.05
CA PHE A 69 -21.61 14.24 8.44
C PHE A 69 -21.21 14.09 6.99
N ARG A 70 -21.90 14.81 6.10
CA ARG A 70 -21.52 14.94 4.68
C ARG A 70 -20.78 16.25 4.46
N ARG A 71 -19.83 16.25 3.54
CA ARG A 71 -19.15 17.47 3.11
C ARG A 71 -20.07 18.30 2.20
N LEU A 72 -20.15 19.59 2.48
CA LEU A 72 -20.88 20.55 1.67
C LEU A 72 -19.93 21.24 0.70
N PHE A 73 -20.35 21.35 -0.56
CA PHE A 73 -19.61 22.01 -1.63
C PHE A 73 -20.37 23.24 -2.10
N HIS A 74 -20.42 24.26 -1.25
CA HIS A 74 -21.02 25.55 -1.62
C HIS A 74 -20.15 26.27 -2.66
N GLN A 75 -20.71 27.25 -3.36
CA GLN A 75 -19.97 28.20 -4.19
C GLN A 75 -20.22 29.60 -3.66
N SER A 76 -19.22 30.48 -3.68
CA SER A 76 -19.41 31.88 -3.31
C SER A 76 -20.32 32.57 -4.32
N GLU A 77 -21.24 33.39 -3.85
CA GLU A 77 -22.23 34.05 -4.69
C GLU A 77 -22.38 35.52 -4.25
N LEU A 78 -21.98 36.43 -5.13
CA LEU A 78 -21.96 37.87 -4.83
C LEU A 78 -23.36 38.45 -4.65
N SER A 79 -24.33 38.03 -5.49
CA SER A 79 -25.72 38.51 -5.43
C SER A 79 -26.37 38.25 -4.07
N LYS A 80 -26.06 37.10 -3.45
CA LYS A 80 -26.56 36.71 -2.12
C LYS A 80 -25.64 37.16 -0.98
N HIS A 81 -24.60 37.93 -1.28
CA HIS A 81 -23.58 38.33 -0.31
C HIS A 81 -22.99 37.12 0.45
N PHE A 82 -22.90 35.98 -0.24
CA PHE A 82 -22.50 34.71 0.36
C PHE A 82 -21.06 34.38 0.01
N ASN A 83 -20.25 34.15 1.05
CA ASN A 83 -18.85 33.76 0.90
C ASN A 83 -18.63 32.35 1.43
N GLN A 84 -18.26 31.44 0.54
CA GLN A 84 -18.01 30.03 0.86
C GLN A 84 -16.94 29.84 1.94
N LYS A 85 -15.96 30.76 2.06
CA LYS A 85 -14.88 30.64 3.06
C LYS A 85 -15.40 30.65 4.49
N PHE A 86 -16.53 31.31 4.73
CA PHE A 86 -17.18 31.40 6.04
C PHE A 86 -18.36 30.43 6.19
N ALA A 87 -18.65 29.63 5.17
CA ALA A 87 -19.75 28.67 5.21
C ALA A 87 -19.37 27.38 5.96
N ASN A 88 -20.39 26.70 6.48
CA ASN A 88 -20.22 25.39 7.10
C ASN A 88 -19.67 24.38 6.08
N LYS A 89 -18.61 23.68 6.47
CA LYS A 89 -17.97 22.66 5.62
C LYS A 89 -18.73 21.33 5.61
N PHE A 90 -19.52 21.07 6.65
CA PHE A 90 -20.19 19.80 6.87
C PHE A 90 -21.63 20.02 7.32
N SER A 91 -22.53 19.12 6.91
CA SER A 91 -23.90 19.02 7.45
C SER A 91 -24.15 17.65 8.04
N LYS A 92 -24.98 17.63 9.08
CA LYS A 92 -25.43 16.43 9.77
C LYS A 92 -26.56 15.76 8.99
N CYS A 93 -26.44 14.44 8.83
CA CYS A 93 -27.34 13.59 8.05
C CYS A 93 -27.50 12.23 8.72
N LYS A 94 -28.50 11.45 8.30
CA LYS A 94 -28.70 10.05 8.69
C LYS A 94 -28.61 9.13 7.48
N ILE A 95 -28.08 7.93 7.68
CA ILE A 95 -28.03 6.91 6.63
C ILE A 95 -29.38 6.22 6.53
N THR A 96 -30.00 6.29 5.35
CA THR A 96 -31.31 5.68 5.06
C THR A 96 -31.18 4.32 4.39
N ALA A 97 -30.21 4.17 3.48
CA ALA A 97 -29.95 2.91 2.79
C ALA A 97 -28.46 2.73 2.47
N ILE A 98 -27.98 1.49 2.49
CA ILE A 98 -26.63 1.10 2.07
C ILE A 98 -26.76 0.52 0.65
N LEU A 99 -26.15 1.18 -0.34
CA LEU A 99 -26.19 0.74 -1.74
C LEU A 99 -25.00 -0.16 -2.08
N SER A 100 -23.83 0.16 -1.53
CA SER A 100 -22.58 -0.62 -1.64
C SER A 100 -21.64 -0.22 -0.50
N ASP A 101 -20.50 -0.89 -0.35
CA ASP A 101 -19.52 -0.64 0.73
C ASP A 101 -19.13 0.84 0.89
N ASN A 102 -19.07 1.60 -0.22
CA ASN A 102 -18.69 3.01 -0.22
C ASN A 102 -19.81 3.94 -0.72
N ARG A 103 -21.06 3.47 -0.84
CA ARG A 103 -22.18 4.30 -1.33
C ARG A 103 -23.38 4.18 -0.42
N PHE A 104 -23.77 5.33 0.13
CA PHE A 104 -24.87 5.43 1.06
C PHE A 104 -25.90 6.43 0.56
N GLN A 105 -27.17 6.08 0.71
CA GLN A 105 -28.26 7.03 0.61
C GLN A 105 -28.45 7.67 1.97
N ILE A 106 -28.45 9.00 1.98
CA ILE A 106 -28.53 9.80 3.20
C ILE A 106 -29.70 10.78 3.16
N GLU A 107 -30.19 11.14 4.33
CA GLU A 107 -31.25 12.11 4.57
C GLU A 107 -30.73 13.22 5.51
N ASP A 108 -31.00 14.48 5.17
CA ASP A 108 -30.66 15.61 6.04
C ASP A 108 -31.63 15.68 7.23
N ASP A 109 -31.19 16.22 8.38
CA ASP A 109 -32.00 16.32 9.61
C ASP A 109 -33.34 17.08 9.43
N ASN A 110 -33.46 17.90 8.38
CA ASN A 110 -34.67 18.67 8.08
C ASN A 110 -35.69 17.93 7.18
N GLY A 111 -35.49 16.65 6.87
CA GLY A 111 -36.41 15.83 6.06
C GLY A 111 -36.56 16.30 4.60
N LYS A 112 -35.73 17.25 4.15
CA LYS A 112 -35.76 17.82 2.80
C LYS A 112 -34.74 17.07 1.93
N TYR A 113 -35.21 16.03 1.23
CA TYR A 113 -34.36 15.15 0.42
C TYR A 113 -33.64 15.92 -0.70
N PRO A 114 -32.36 15.59 -0.90
CA PRO A 114 -32.03 14.88 -2.14
C PRO A 114 -31.43 13.51 -1.82
N LYS A 115 -31.78 12.51 -2.65
CA LYS A 115 -31.20 11.15 -2.64
C LYS A 115 -29.74 11.22 -3.06
N PHE A 116 -28.88 11.75 -2.20
CA PHE A 116 -27.45 11.88 -2.49
C PHE A 116 -26.77 10.54 -2.28
N ILE A 117 -25.97 10.13 -3.26
CA ILE A 117 -25.02 9.04 -3.13
C ILE A 117 -23.77 9.66 -2.51
N ALA A 118 -23.61 9.49 -1.20
CA ALA A 118 -22.41 9.94 -0.51
C ALA A 118 -21.32 8.87 -0.61
N LEU A 119 -20.16 9.27 -1.15
CA LEU A 119 -18.92 8.48 -1.18
C LEU A 119 -18.06 8.72 0.06
N GLU A 120 -18.22 9.88 0.71
CA GLU A 120 -17.40 10.33 1.83
C GLU A 120 -18.30 10.80 2.98
N CYS A 121 -18.65 9.85 3.86
CA CYS A 121 -19.29 10.15 5.13
C CYS A 121 -18.25 10.04 6.26
N PHE A 122 -18.33 10.94 7.23
CA PHE A 122 -17.47 10.91 8.42
C PHE A 122 -18.30 10.97 9.69
N VAL A 123 -17.83 10.28 10.72
CA VAL A 123 -18.35 10.36 12.09
C VAL A 123 -17.25 11.01 12.91
N PRO A 124 -17.50 12.18 13.53
CA PRO A 124 -16.58 12.74 14.52
C PRO A 124 -16.50 11.79 15.70
N GLU A 125 -15.28 11.33 16.00
CA GLU A 125 -14.92 10.61 17.23
C GLU A 125 -15.04 11.54 18.44
#